data_AF-A0AAJ0DJS3-F1
#
_entry.id   AF-A0AAJ0DJS3-F1
#
_cell.length_a   1.000
_cell.length_b   1.000
_cell.length_c   1.000
_cell.angle_alpha   90.00
_cell.angle_beta   90.00
_cell.angle_gamma   90.00
#
_symmetry.space_group_name_H-M   'P 1'
#
loop_
_entity.id
_entity.type
_entity.pdbx_description
1 polymer ?
#
loop_
_entity_poly.entity_id
_entity_poly.type
_entity_poly.pdbx_seq_one_letter_code
_entity_poly.pdbx_strand_id
1 'polypeptide(L)'
;MPPRGSMITTQYKVQDVESCEDIGKGVFASRNFHAGEQVMAFAPEFALDQPEGSKISSIAIFEEFQKFDRATKDQYWDLREAENARYEIPDYTQELSSALDEDGKLLFPFHNTADGGRVAAIFHDNAFSFTQADGRNRKGIFIVASHFNHCCTPNVYYYWGQQHKKLTFRAMREITREDEFTISYIPLLQGAGKRRQTLMDRFAFTCNCKACKKNTNFANQSANRRKKLEELSIARTNPDHSSPLETYLSMVDLMNQEEILGWDDLGEVHKALAELYQAGSDHQAALKHTTHAAEIAHHCFGSKHPCAMAWKEKLLKAEASATEMNLGQ
;
A
#
# COMPACT_ATOMS: atom_id res chain seq x y z
N MET A 1 15.40 12.63 -27.47
CA MET A 1 14.74 11.31 -27.58
C MET A 1 14.65 10.74 -26.18
N PRO A 2 13.48 10.31 -25.70
CA PRO A 2 13.42 9.64 -24.41
C PRO A 2 14.15 8.28 -24.48
N PRO A 3 14.72 7.78 -23.36
CA PRO A 3 15.41 6.49 -23.35
C PRO A 3 14.49 5.35 -23.80
N ARG A 4 15.05 4.31 -24.42
CA ARG A 4 14.30 3.09 -24.77
C ARG A 4 13.79 2.46 -23.48
N GLY A 5 12.47 2.39 -23.29
CA GLY A 5 11.83 1.72 -22.15
C GLY A 5 10.90 2.59 -21.30
N SER A 6 10.80 3.89 -21.52
CA SER A 6 9.89 4.75 -20.76
C SER A 6 8.45 4.66 -21.30
N MET A 7 7.52 4.11 -20.51
CA MET A 7 6.09 4.35 -20.73
C MET A 7 5.73 5.75 -20.24
N ILE A 8 5.32 6.63 -21.14
CA ILE A 8 4.88 8.00 -20.82
C ILE A 8 3.41 8.12 -21.19
N THR A 9 2.59 8.48 -20.21
CA THR A 9 1.19 8.86 -20.41
C THR A 9 1.03 10.34 -20.06
N THR A 10 -0.18 10.88 -20.22
CA THR A 10 -0.53 12.24 -19.75
C THR A 10 -0.60 12.36 -18.23
N GLN A 11 -0.54 11.24 -17.50
CA GLN A 11 -0.68 11.19 -16.04
C GLN A 11 0.65 10.84 -15.36
N TYR A 12 1.40 9.86 -15.90
CA TYR A 12 2.62 9.37 -15.30
C TYR A 12 3.69 8.99 -16.33
N LYS A 13 4.92 8.84 -15.85
CA LYS A 13 6.02 8.19 -16.58
C LYS A 13 6.68 7.11 -15.72
N VAL A 14 7.12 6.03 -16.35
CA VAL A 14 7.97 5.01 -15.70
C VAL A 14 9.41 5.22 -16.17
N GLN A 15 10.35 5.28 -15.23
CA GLN A 15 11.78 5.50 -15.51
C GLN A 15 12.64 4.88 -14.40
N ASP A 16 13.91 4.64 -14.69
CA ASP A 16 14.88 4.14 -13.70
C ASP A 16 15.11 5.18 -12.58
N VAL A 17 15.29 4.70 -11.34
CA VAL A 17 15.57 5.55 -10.18
C VAL A 17 17.07 5.53 -9.89
N GLU A 18 17.72 6.67 -10.07
CA GLU A 18 19.18 6.79 -9.95
C GLU A 18 19.70 6.79 -8.48
N SER A 19 18.82 6.79 -7.47
CA SER A 19 19.23 6.97 -6.07
C SER A 19 19.24 5.68 -5.24
N CYS A 20 20.37 5.46 -4.53
CA CYS A 20 20.66 4.40 -3.53
C CYS A 20 20.30 2.97 -3.94
N GLU A 21 21.32 2.16 -4.26
CA GLU A 21 21.30 0.69 -4.38
C GLU A 21 19.96 0.09 -4.87
N ASP A 22 19.83 0.06 -6.20
CA ASP A 22 19.04 -0.90 -6.99
C ASP A 22 17.57 -1.15 -6.56
N ILE A 23 16.81 -0.07 -6.31
CA ILE A 23 15.34 -0.14 -6.20
C ILE A 23 14.65 -0.27 -7.57
N GLY A 24 15.41 -0.19 -8.67
CA GLY A 24 14.92 -0.39 -10.03
C GLY A 24 14.19 0.84 -10.59
N LYS A 25 13.01 0.62 -11.17
CA LYS A 25 12.17 1.67 -11.77
C LYS A 25 11.20 2.27 -10.77
N GLY A 26 10.83 3.52 -11.04
CA GLY A 26 9.83 4.27 -10.29
C GLY A 26 8.75 4.81 -11.21
N VAL A 27 7.59 5.14 -10.64
CA VAL A 27 6.49 5.80 -11.36
C VAL A 27 6.44 7.25 -10.91
N PHE A 28 6.52 8.18 -11.86
CA PHE A 28 6.63 9.62 -11.59
C PHE A 28 5.47 10.39 -12.18
N ALA A 29 5.07 11.46 -11.51
CA ALA A 29 4.03 12.36 -11.95
C ALA A 29 4.45 13.10 -13.23
N SER A 30 3.61 13.06 -14.27
CA SER A 30 3.83 13.86 -15.50
C SER A 30 3.14 15.23 -15.46
N ARG A 31 2.40 15.52 -14.39
CA ARG A 31 1.75 16.79 -14.09
C ARG A 31 1.54 16.94 -12.58
N ASN A 32 1.01 18.07 -12.14
CA ASN A 32 0.59 18.25 -10.76
C ASN A 32 -0.70 17.48 -10.47
N PHE A 33 -0.84 16.99 -9.24
CA PHE A 33 -2.05 16.35 -8.72
C PHE A 33 -2.47 16.99 -7.40
N HIS A 34 -3.77 17.14 -7.21
CA HIS A 34 -4.33 17.62 -5.96
C HIS A 34 -4.55 16.50 -4.94
N ALA A 35 -4.57 16.86 -3.66
CA ALA A 35 -4.96 15.92 -2.61
C ALA A 35 -6.34 15.30 -2.91
N GLY A 36 -6.43 13.98 -2.75
CA GLY A 36 -7.61 13.19 -3.05
C GLY A 36 -7.84 12.91 -4.53
N GLU A 37 -7.03 13.43 -5.46
CA GLU A 37 -7.17 13.15 -6.88
C GLU A 37 -6.81 11.70 -7.22
N GLN A 38 -7.57 11.08 -8.13
CA GLN A 38 -7.20 9.76 -8.65
C GLN A 38 -5.99 9.88 -9.57
N VAL A 39 -4.90 9.20 -9.18
CA VAL A 39 -3.65 9.17 -9.95
C VAL A 39 -3.76 8.17 -11.09
N MET A 40 -4.25 6.95 -10.80
CA MET A 40 -4.39 5.88 -11.78
C MET A 40 -5.30 4.75 -11.26
N ALA A 41 -5.75 3.89 -12.18
CA ALA A 41 -6.51 2.68 -11.85
C ALA A 41 -6.24 1.56 -12.86
N PHE A 42 -5.77 0.41 -12.38
CA PHE A 42 -5.37 -0.72 -13.22
C PHE A 42 -6.22 -1.96 -12.96
N ALA A 43 -6.59 -2.65 -14.03
CA ALA A 43 -7.01 -4.04 -13.92
C ALA A 43 -5.75 -4.91 -13.78
N PRO A 44 -5.81 -6.06 -13.10
CA PRO A 44 -4.66 -6.95 -13.01
C PRO A 44 -4.35 -7.55 -14.39
N GLU A 45 -3.09 -7.74 -14.73
CA GLU A 45 -2.74 -8.58 -15.90
C GLU A 45 -3.14 -10.04 -15.63
N PHE A 46 -2.96 -10.52 -14.39
CA PHE A 46 -3.66 -11.68 -13.86
C PHE A 46 -3.74 -11.61 -12.34
N ALA A 47 -4.65 -12.40 -11.76
CA ALA A 47 -4.76 -12.57 -10.32
C ALA A 47 -5.10 -14.02 -9.98
N LEU A 48 -4.66 -14.46 -8.82
CA LEU A 48 -4.89 -15.81 -8.30
C LEU A 48 -5.52 -15.74 -6.92
N ASP A 49 -6.34 -16.74 -6.60
CA ASP A 49 -6.91 -16.89 -5.27
C ASP A 49 -5.79 -17.23 -4.29
N GLN A 50 -5.76 -16.52 -3.16
CA GLN A 50 -4.81 -16.72 -2.07
C GLN A 50 -5.45 -17.67 -1.05
N PRO A 51 -5.02 -18.94 -0.98
CA PRO A 51 -5.58 -19.87 -0.01
C PRO A 51 -5.20 -19.42 1.41
N GLU A 52 -6.07 -19.69 2.37
CA GLU A 52 -5.83 -19.38 3.77
C GLU A 52 -4.68 -20.23 4.33
N GLY A 53 -3.73 -19.59 5.01
CA GLY A 53 -2.58 -20.26 5.63
C GLY A 53 -1.56 -20.90 4.68
N SER A 54 -1.73 -20.77 3.35
CA SER A 54 -0.85 -21.42 2.35
C SER A 54 -0.32 -20.42 1.33
N LYS A 55 0.73 -20.78 0.58
CA LYS A 55 1.24 -19.96 -0.52
C LYS A 55 0.45 -20.22 -1.81
N ILE A 56 0.48 -19.27 -2.75
CA ILE A 56 -0.04 -19.48 -4.10
C ILE A 56 0.92 -20.41 -4.83
N SER A 57 0.38 -21.40 -5.55
CA SER A 57 1.17 -22.40 -6.28
C SER A 57 2.01 -21.77 -7.37
N SER A 58 3.27 -22.19 -7.46
CA SER A 58 4.19 -21.78 -8.53
C SER A 58 3.68 -22.20 -9.90
N ILE A 59 3.03 -23.37 -9.97
CA ILE A 59 2.42 -23.89 -11.20
C ILE A 59 1.28 -22.97 -11.65
N ALA A 60 0.40 -22.54 -10.75
CA ALA A 60 -0.71 -21.65 -11.08
C ALA A 60 -0.23 -20.27 -11.56
N ILE A 61 0.80 -19.70 -10.92
CA ILE A 61 1.42 -18.43 -11.35
C ILE A 61 1.93 -18.56 -12.78
N PHE A 62 2.60 -19.66 -13.05
CA PHE A 62 3.24 -19.93 -14.31
C PHE A 62 2.22 -20.19 -15.43
N GLU A 63 1.15 -20.94 -15.17
CA GLU A 63 0.05 -21.13 -16.12
C GLU A 63 -0.57 -19.80 -16.57
N GLU A 64 -0.73 -18.83 -15.65
CA GLU A 64 -1.19 -17.49 -16.02
C GLU A 64 -0.14 -16.73 -16.83
N PHE A 65 1.13 -16.77 -16.41
CA PHE A 65 2.21 -16.11 -17.13
C PHE A 65 2.35 -16.63 -18.59
N GLN A 66 2.10 -17.92 -18.85
CA GLN A 66 2.16 -18.46 -20.21
C GLN A 66 1.18 -17.80 -21.18
N LYS A 67 0.02 -17.39 -20.68
CA LYS A 67 -1.07 -16.80 -21.47
C LYS A 67 -0.71 -15.40 -21.98
N PHE A 68 0.31 -14.77 -21.41
CA PHE A 68 0.80 -13.47 -21.85
C PHE A 68 1.41 -13.52 -23.25
N ASP A 69 1.17 -12.44 -24.01
CA ASP A 69 1.90 -12.18 -25.23
C ASP A 69 3.37 -11.82 -24.94
N ARG A 70 4.18 -11.72 -26.00
CA ARG A 70 5.62 -11.44 -25.85
C ARG A 70 5.89 -10.10 -25.17
N ALA A 71 5.12 -9.07 -25.50
CA ALA A 71 5.33 -7.73 -24.94
C ALA A 71 5.05 -7.68 -23.44
N THR A 72 3.99 -8.34 -22.99
CA THR A 72 3.62 -8.44 -21.58
C THR A 72 4.62 -9.30 -20.80
N LYS A 73 5.13 -10.39 -21.40
CA LYS A 73 6.22 -11.18 -20.81
C LYS A 73 7.49 -10.35 -20.65
N ASP A 74 7.88 -9.57 -21.66
CA ASP A 74 9.05 -8.70 -21.60
C ASP A 74 8.91 -7.65 -20.47
N GLN A 75 7.72 -7.08 -20.29
CA GLN A 75 7.42 -6.17 -19.18
C GLN A 75 7.42 -6.87 -17.81
N TYR A 76 6.89 -8.08 -17.73
CA TYR A 76 6.91 -8.88 -16.49
C TYR A 76 8.34 -9.22 -16.07
N TRP A 77 9.21 -9.56 -17.04
CA TRP A 77 10.62 -9.86 -16.79
C TRP A 77 11.45 -8.66 -16.33
N ASP A 78 10.93 -7.45 -16.55
CA ASP A 78 11.51 -6.18 -16.15
C ASP A 78 11.05 -5.75 -14.74
N LEU A 79 10.10 -6.47 -14.14
CA LEU A 79 9.72 -6.27 -12.74
C LEU A 79 10.85 -6.73 -11.81
N ARG A 80 10.89 -6.12 -10.63
CA ARG A 80 11.95 -6.34 -9.65
C ARG A 80 11.86 -7.75 -9.05
N GLU A 81 13.02 -8.37 -8.86
CA GLU A 81 13.18 -9.63 -8.11
C GLU A 81 14.19 -9.33 -7.00
N ALA A 82 13.78 -9.43 -5.73
CA ALA A 82 14.68 -9.20 -4.61
C ALA A 82 15.72 -10.33 -4.54
N GLU A 83 17.02 -10.03 -4.54
CA GLU A 83 18.06 -11.06 -4.55
C GLU A 83 17.97 -12.03 -3.34
N ASN A 84 17.54 -11.53 -2.17
CA ASN A 84 17.32 -12.36 -0.99
C ASN A 84 16.14 -13.35 -1.15
N ALA A 85 15.20 -13.07 -2.06
CA ALA A 85 14.16 -14.01 -2.41
C ALA A 85 14.73 -15.31 -2.97
N ARG A 86 15.98 -15.33 -3.50
CA ARG A 86 16.70 -16.55 -3.93
C ARG A 86 17.16 -17.44 -2.78
N TYR A 87 17.44 -16.87 -1.61
CA TYR A 87 17.92 -17.60 -0.42
C TYR A 87 16.78 -18.08 0.48
N GLU A 88 15.62 -17.42 0.42
CA GLU A 88 14.37 -17.84 1.07
C GLU A 88 13.30 -18.32 0.08
N ILE A 89 13.70 -18.79 -1.12
CA ILE A 89 12.77 -19.52 -1.99
C ILE A 89 12.23 -20.70 -1.17
N PRO A 90 10.95 -20.76 -0.75
CA PRO A 90 10.35 -22.05 -0.44
C PRO A 90 10.53 -22.86 -1.70
N ASP A 91 11.17 -24.02 -1.66
CA ASP A 91 11.71 -24.73 -2.81
C ASP A 91 10.72 -24.79 -4.02
N TYR A 92 10.64 -23.70 -4.80
CA TYR A 92 9.70 -23.52 -5.91
C TYR A 92 10.15 -24.48 -7.00
N THR A 93 11.47 -24.68 -7.07
CA THR A 93 12.15 -25.78 -7.75
C THR A 93 11.67 -27.16 -7.30
N GLN A 94 11.38 -27.43 -6.02
CA GLN A 94 10.82 -28.70 -5.55
C GLN A 94 9.35 -28.86 -5.89
N GLU A 95 8.52 -27.82 -5.73
CA GLU A 95 7.13 -27.84 -6.23
C GLU A 95 7.12 -28.16 -7.73
N LEU A 96 7.98 -27.50 -8.49
CA LEU A 96 8.16 -27.72 -9.93
C LEU A 96 8.85 -29.05 -10.26
N SER A 97 9.68 -29.60 -9.36
CA SER A 97 10.37 -30.89 -9.56
C SER A 97 9.39 -32.07 -9.61
N SER A 98 8.28 -31.96 -8.88
CA SER A 98 7.19 -32.94 -8.93
C SER A 98 6.38 -32.88 -10.23
N ALA A 99 6.58 -31.84 -11.02
CA ALA A 99 5.97 -31.63 -12.33
C ALA A 99 6.96 -31.84 -13.48
N LEU A 100 8.02 -32.62 -13.26
CA LEU A 100 8.97 -33.05 -14.30
C LEU A 100 8.54 -34.38 -14.92
N ASP A 101 8.80 -34.53 -16.22
CA ASP A 101 8.75 -35.82 -16.91
C ASP A 101 10.00 -36.67 -16.58
N GLU A 102 10.03 -37.89 -17.10
CA GLU A 102 11.13 -38.85 -16.89
C GLU A 102 12.48 -38.34 -17.43
N ASP A 103 12.46 -37.38 -18.36
CA ASP A 103 13.65 -36.73 -18.93
C ASP A 103 14.08 -35.47 -18.16
N GLY A 104 13.38 -35.12 -17.06
CA GLY A 104 13.66 -33.94 -16.25
C GLY A 104 13.19 -32.63 -16.88
N LYS A 105 12.28 -32.67 -17.85
CA LYS A 105 11.62 -31.48 -18.42
C LYS A 105 10.32 -31.22 -17.69
N LEU A 106 9.92 -29.97 -17.56
CA LEU A 106 8.60 -29.64 -17.04
C LEU A 106 7.51 -30.25 -17.93
N LEU A 107 6.50 -30.88 -17.33
CA LEU A 107 5.29 -31.39 -17.99
C LEU A 107 4.44 -30.27 -18.63
N PHE A 108 4.86 -29.02 -18.44
CA PHE A 108 4.28 -27.80 -18.97
C PHE A 108 5.21 -27.17 -20.02
N PRO A 109 4.71 -26.35 -20.97
CA PRO A 109 5.50 -25.90 -22.13
C PRO A 109 6.55 -24.83 -21.78
N PHE A 110 7.67 -25.23 -21.18
CA PHE A 110 8.84 -24.38 -20.93
C PHE A 110 10.17 -25.07 -21.20
N HIS A 111 11.20 -24.23 -21.31
CA HIS A 111 12.58 -24.61 -21.66
C HIS A 111 13.41 -25.14 -20.47
N ASN A 112 13.14 -24.76 -19.20
CA ASN A 112 13.78 -25.29 -17.97
C ASN A 112 13.09 -24.81 -16.65
N THR A 113 13.54 -25.33 -15.50
CA THR A 113 13.03 -25.02 -14.14
C THR A 113 13.48 -23.69 -13.55
N ALA A 114 14.61 -23.13 -13.98
CA ALA A 114 15.12 -21.85 -13.49
C ALA A 114 14.22 -20.68 -13.91
N ASP A 115 13.72 -20.70 -15.16
CA ASP A 115 12.78 -19.71 -15.65
C ASP A 115 11.46 -19.74 -14.85
N GLY A 116 10.95 -20.95 -14.53
CA GLY A 116 9.75 -21.12 -13.71
C GLY A 116 9.91 -20.57 -12.28
N GLY A 117 11.04 -20.85 -11.64
CA GLY A 117 11.35 -20.31 -10.31
C GLY A 117 11.42 -18.78 -10.31
N ARG A 118 12.02 -18.20 -11.35
CA ARG A 118 12.11 -16.74 -11.50
C ARG A 118 10.74 -16.08 -11.69
N VAL A 119 9.84 -16.68 -12.49
CA VAL A 119 8.46 -16.19 -12.65
C VAL A 119 7.73 -16.13 -11.31
N ALA A 120 7.84 -17.17 -10.49
CA ALA A 120 7.22 -17.22 -9.16
C ALA A 120 7.83 -16.18 -8.20
N ALA A 121 9.15 -16.02 -8.19
CA ALA A 121 9.84 -15.01 -7.37
C ALA A 121 9.34 -13.59 -7.69
N ILE A 122 9.32 -13.21 -8.98
CA ILE A 122 8.77 -11.92 -9.44
C ILE A 122 7.32 -11.77 -8.97
N PHE A 123 6.49 -12.81 -9.07
CA PHE A 123 5.11 -12.72 -8.61
C PHE A 123 5.04 -12.38 -7.11
N HIS A 124 5.79 -13.07 -6.27
CA HIS A 124 5.72 -12.90 -4.82
C HIS A 124 6.24 -11.53 -4.34
N ASP A 125 7.18 -10.95 -5.06
CA ASP A 125 7.74 -9.63 -4.73
C ASP A 125 6.85 -8.47 -5.19
N ASN A 126 6.08 -8.66 -6.26
CA ASN A 126 5.35 -7.58 -6.92
C ASN A 126 3.82 -7.68 -6.81
N ALA A 127 3.26 -8.82 -6.41
CA ALA A 127 1.82 -8.99 -6.40
C ALA A 127 1.13 -8.21 -5.27
N PHE A 128 0.06 -7.50 -5.64
CA PHE A 128 -0.79 -6.77 -4.72
C PHE A 128 -1.90 -7.67 -4.19
N SER A 129 -2.07 -7.70 -2.87
CA SER A 129 -3.20 -8.35 -2.22
C SER A 129 -4.47 -7.51 -2.31
N PHE A 130 -5.60 -8.13 -2.61
CA PHE A 130 -6.92 -7.50 -2.54
C PHE A 130 -8.01 -8.52 -2.23
N THR A 131 -9.09 -8.05 -1.58
CA THR A 131 -10.25 -8.87 -1.24
C THR A 131 -11.35 -8.63 -2.26
N GLN A 132 -12.00 -9.68 -2.75
CA GLN A 132 -13.15 -9.59 -3.66
C GLN A 132 -14.46 -9.33 -2.90
N ALA A 133 -15.51 -8.95 -3.63
CA ALA A 133 -16.83 -8.69 -3.06
C ALA A 133 -17.47 -9.92 -2.37
N ASP A 134 -17.05 -11.13 -2.73
CA ASP A 134 -17.45 -12.39 -2.10
C ASP A 134 -16.61 -12.76 -0.87
N GLY A 135 -15.66 -11.89 -0.47
CA GLY A 135 -14.79 -12.08 0.70
C GLY A 135 -13.50 -12.85 0.43
N ARG A 136 -13.30 -13.42 -0.77
CA ARG A 136 -12.06 -14.14 -1.10
C ARG A 136 -10.89 -13.18 -1.24
N ASN A 137 -9.74 -13.57 -0.68
CA ASN A 137 -8.49 -12.86 -0.86
C ASN A 137 -7.79 -13.34 -2.14
N ARG A 138 -7.25 -12.40 -2.91
CA ARG A 138 -6.49 -12.66 -4.13
C ARG A 138 -5.19 -11.88 -4.11
N LYS A 139 -4.23 -12.35 -4.89
CA LYS A 139 -3.04 -11.59 -5.25
C LYS A 139 -2.95 -11.46 -6.75
N GLY A 140 -2.61 -10.27 -7.24
CA GLY A 140 -2.52 -10.02 -8.67
C GLY A 140 -1.30 -9.19 -9.03
N ILE A 141 -0.87 -9.37 -10.27
CA ILE A 141 0.17 -8.55 -10.89
C ILE A 141 -0.50 -7.39 -11.60
N PHE A 142 0.12 -6.24 -11.43
CA PHE A 142 -0.28 -4.95 -11.98
C PHE A 142 1.01 -4.28 -12.47
N ILE A 143 1.49 -4.62 -13.68
CA ILE A 143 2.85 -4.32 -14.16
C ILE A 143 3.29 -2.88 -13.86
N VAL A 144 2.45 -1.90 -14.19
CA VAL A 144 2.77 -0.49 -13.92
C VAL A 144 2.79 -0.18 -12.42
N ALA A 145 1.84 -0.72 -11.65
CA ALA A 145 1.78 -0.50 -10.21
C ALA A 145 2.93 -1.18 -9.45
N SER A 146 3.47 -2.28 -9.97
CA SER A 146 4.63 -2.98 -9.41
C SER A 146 5.90 -2.12 -9.41
N HIS A 147 5.95 -1.04 -10.19
CA HIS A 147 7.04 -0.06 -10.16
C HIS A 147 6.84 1.06 -9.14
N PHE A 148 5.76 1.08 -8.36
CA PHE A 148 5.61 2.07 -7.29
C PHE A 148 6.55 1.74 -6.15
N ASN A 149 7.52 2.62 -5.88
CA ASN A 149 8.48 2.40 -4.82
C ASN A 149 7.92 2.65 -3.41
N HIS A 150 8.62 2.09 -2.44
CA HIS A 150 8.31 2.28 -1.05
C HIS A 150 8.73 3.66 -0.54
N CYS A 151 7.83 4.31 0.21
CA CYS A 151 8.17 5.40 1.10
C CYS A 151 7.47 5.19 2.45
N CYS A 152 8.18 5.47 3.55
CA CYS A 152 7.58 5.42 4.87
C CYS A 152 6.66 6.61 5.19
N THR A 153 6.64 7.61 4.32
CA THR A 153 5.76 8.79 4.36
C THR A 153 5.13 8.92 2.96
N PRO A 154 4.33 7.93 2.54
CA PRO A 154 3.90 7.79 1.15
C PRO A 154 3.01 8.97 0.73
N ASN A 155 3.04 9.30 -0.56
CA ASN A 155 2.16 10.33 -1.14
C ASN A 155 0.95 9.74 -1.87
N VAL A 156 0.87 8.41 -2.04
CA VAL A 156 -0.25 7.72 -2.67
C VAL A 156 -0.83 6.65 -1.75
N TYR A 157 -2.15 6.62 -1.67
CA TYR A 157 -2.92 5.52 -1.08
C TYR A 157 -3.54 4.69 -2.20
N TYR A 158 -3.68 3.38 -1.99
CA TYR A 158 -4.32 2.50 -2.96
C TYR A 158 -5.37 1.62 -2.30
N TYR A 159 -6.38 1.25 -3.08
CA TYR A 159 -7.42 0.32 -2.66
C TYR A 159 -7.96 -0.45 -3.86
N TRP A 160 -8.59 -1.60 -3.58
CA TRP A 160 -9.30 -2.36 -4.60
C TRP A 160 -10.73 -1.86 -4.76
N GLY A 161 -11.04 -1.29 -5.92
CA GLY A 161 -12.37 -0.81 -6.26
C GLY A 161 -13.26 -1.95 -6.76
N GLN A 162 -14.13 -2.49 -5.90
CA GLN A 162 -15.01 -3.62 -6.23
C GLN A 162 -15.87 -3.40 -7.47
N GLN A 163 -16.41 -2.18 -7.64
CA GLN A 163 -17.31 -1.83 -8.74
C GLN A 163 -16.63 -1.90 -10.11
N HIS A 164 -15.35 -1.52 -10.18
CA HIS A 164 -14.61 -1.43 -11.44
C HIS A 164 -13.59 -2.57 -11.61
N LYS A 165 -13.40 -3.39 -10.58
CA LYS A 165 -12.39 -4.45 -10.52
C LYS A 165 -10.99 -3.93 -10.87
N LYS A 166 -10.61 -2.82 -10.23
CA LYS A 166 -9.33 -2.16 -10.45
C LYS A 166 -8.65 -1.78 -9.14
N LEU A 167 -7.34 -1.93 -9.11
CA LEU A 167 -6.49 -1.32 -8.09
C LEU A 167 -6.39 0.17 -8.38
N THR A 168 -6.94 0.99 -7.49
CA THR A 168 -7.07 2.44 -7.67
C THR A 168 -6.11 3.16 -6.74
N PHE A 169 -5.38 4.13 -7.28
CA PHE A 169 -4.37 4.91 -6.60
C PHE A 169 -4.82 6.37 -6.52
N ARG A 170 -4.76 6.97 -5.34
CA ARG A 170 -5.15 8.37 -5.11
C ARG A 170 -4.08 9.12 -4.35
N ALA A 171 -3.89 10.38 -4.72
CA ALA A 171 -2.93 11.27 -4.08
C ALA A 171 -3.42 11.61 -2.67
N MET A 172 -2.53 11.50 -1.68
CA MET A 172 -2.83 11.81 -0.28
C MET A 172 -2.52 13.26 0.11
N ARG A 173 -1.81 13.96 -0.79
CA ARG A 173 -1.38 15.35 -0.68
C ARG A 173 -1.13 15.88 -2.09
N GLU A 174 -0.81 17.17 -2.21
CA GLU A 174 -0.30 17.72 -3.46
C GLU A 174 0.94 16.95 -3.94
N ILE A 175 0.98 16.63 -5.23
CA ILE A 175 2.11 15.97 -5.88
C ILE A 175 2.51 16.85 -7.05
N THR A 176 3.75 17.30 -7.08
CA THR A 176 4.27 18.15 -8.15
C THR A 176 4.66 17.28 -9.33
N ARG A 177 4.59 17.83 -10.54
CA ARG A 177 5.19 17.20 -11.72
C ARG A 177 6.64 16.80 -11.41
N GLU A 178 7.04 15.63 -11.90
CA GLU A 178 8.33 14.97 -11.67
C GLU A 178 8.53 14.36 -10.28
N ASP A 179 7.61 14.54 -9.31
CA ASP A 179 7.66 13.80 -8.06
C ASP A 179 7.38 12.31 -8.31
N GLU A 180 8.07 11.45 -7.57
CA GLU A 180 7.81 10.01 -7.58
C GLU A 180 6.52 9.69 -6.80
N PHE A 181 5.67 8.84 -7.37
CA PHE A 181 4.56 8.21 -6.65
C PHE A 181 5.09 7.07 -5.80
N THR A 182 4.76 7.11 -4.51
CA THR A 182 5.24 6.15 -3.53
C THR A 182 4.11 5.62 -2.67
N ILE A 183 4.20 4.33 -2.34
CA ILE A 183 3.27 3.61 -1.45
C ILE A 183 4.02 3.05 -0.24
N SER A 184 3.31 2.49 0.72
CA SER A 184 3.93 1.70 1.78
C SER A 184 3.86 0.21 1.48
N TYR A 185 4.99 -0.50 1.55
CA TYR A 185 5.03 -1.96 1.43
C TYR A 185 4.82 -2.67 2.77
N ILE A 186 4.91 -1.91 3.86
CA ILE A 186 4.93 -2.41 5.23
C ILE A 186 3.98 -1.58 6.10
N PRO A 187 3.54 -2.08 7.27
CA PRO A 187 2.77 -1.29 8.22
C PRO A 187 3.52 -0.01 8.65
N LEU A 188 2.84 1.13 8.63
CA LEU A 188 3.46 2.45 8.84
C LEU A 188 3.75 2.77 10.31
N LEU A 189 3.06 2.11 11.26
CA LEU A 189 3.15 2.39 12.69
C LEU A 189 4.31 1.66 13.40
N GLN A 190 5.20 1.03 12.64
CA GLN A 190 6.37 0.32 13.16
C GLN A 190 7.55 1.28 13.44
N GLY A 191 8.36 0.92 14.45
CA GLY A 191 9.59 1.63 14.78
C GLY A 191 10.65 1.54 13.68
N ALA A 192 11.66 2.42 13.72
CA ALA A 192 12.68 2.52 12.67
C ALA A 192 13.49 1.22 12.45
N GLY A 193 13.81 0.49 13.53
CA GLY A 193 14.54 -0.78 13.44
C GLY A 193 13.74 -1.85 12.71
N LYS A 194 12.48 -2.07 13.13
CA LYS A 194 11.59 -3.08 12.55
C LYS A 194 11.33 -2.82 11.07
N ARG A 195 11.06 -1.57 10.68
CA ARG A 195 10.89 -1.19 9.26
C ARG A 195 12.14 -1.52 8.43
N ARG A 196 13.33 -1.14 8.91
CA ARG A 196 14.59 -1.43 8.20
C ARG A 196 14.79 -2.93 8.02
N GLN A 197 14.55 -3.70 9.08
CA GLN A 197 14.66 -5.15 9.05
C GLN A 197 13.67 -5.76 8.05
N THR A 198 12.37 -5.45 8.14
CA THR A 198 11.35 -5.98 7.23
C THR A 198 11.63 -5.64 5.76
N LEU A 199 12.12 -4.43 5.47
CA LEU A 199 12.47 -4.04 4.10
C LEU A 199 13.72 -4.76 3.58
N MET A 200 14.71 -4.98 4.44
CA MET A 200 15.92 -5.73 4.06
C MET A 200 15.60 -7.21 3.86
N ASP A 201 14.89 -7.82 4.80
CA ASP A 201 14.59 -9.26 4.79
C ASP A 201 13.70 -9.61 3.59
N ARG A 202 12.61 -8.84 3.39
CA ARG A 202 11.62 -9.16 2.35
C ARG A 202 11.92 -8.56 0.98
N PHE A 203 12.52 -7.38 0.94
CA PHE A 203 12.67 -6.62 -0.30
C PHE A 203 14.13 -6.30 -0.62
N ALA A 204 15.11 -6.72 0.19
CA ALA A 204 16.54 -6.55 -0.08
C ALA A 204 16.95 -5.09 -0.39
N PHE A 205 16.39 -4.10 0.31
CA PHE A 205 16.84 -2.70 0.16
C PHE A 205 16.78 -1.92 1.48
N THR A 206 17.55 -0.82 1.54
CA THR A 206 17.48 0.13 2.65
C THR A 206 16.72 1.39 2.22
N CYS A 207 15.60 1.68 2.88
CA CYS A 207 14.84 2.90 2.61
C CYS A 207 15.64 4.17 2.95
N ASN A 208 15.67 5.13 2.02
CA ASN A 208 16.32 6.43 2.17
C ASN A 208 15.33 7.62 2.12
N CYS A 209 14.04 7.37 2.38
CA CYS A 209 13.05 8.44 2.45
C CYS A 209 13.37 9.42 3.59
N LYS A 210 12.69 10.57 3.64
CA LYS A 210 12.93 11.60 4.66
C LYS A 210 12.92 11.09 6.11
N ALA A 211 12.07 10.09 6.42
CA ALA A 211 11.98 9.47 7.75
C ALA A 211 13.12 8.49 8.08
N CYS A 212 13.87 8.04 7.07
CA CYS A 212 14.92 7.03 7.19
C CYS A 212 16.32 7.56 6.85
N LYS A 213 16.39 8.70 6.13
CA LYS A 213 17.63 9.33 5.68
C LYS A 213 18.52 9.71 6.87
N LYS A 214 19.65 9.00 7.00
CA LYS A 214 20.62 9.19 8.08
C LYS A 214 21.09 10.65 8.15
N ASN A 215 21.42 11.10 9.37
CA ASN A 215 22.02 12.41 9.64
C ASN A 215 21.14 13.61 9.24
N THR A 216 19.82 13.45 9.24
CA THR A 216 18.88 14.58 9.09
C THR A 216 18.13 14.83 10.39
N ASN A 217 17.84 16.09 10.69
CA ASN A 217 17.02 16.46 11.86
C ASN A 217 15.66 15.78 11.83
N PHE A 218 15.03 15.71 10.65
CA PHE A 218 13.75 15.04 10.49
C PHE A 218 13.82 13.55 10.82
N ALA A 219 14.80 12.80 10.29
CA ALA A 219 14.91 11.37 10.55
C ALA A 219 15.21 11.07 12.03
N ASN A 220 16.04 11.87 12.69
CA ASN A 220 16.32 11.71 14.12
C ASN A 220 15.07 11.89 14.98
N GLN A 221 14.26 12.92 14.68
CA GLN A 221 12.98 13.11 15.36
C GLN A 221 11.97 12.02 14.99
N SER A 222 11.95 11.59 13.72
CA SER A 222 11.07 10.54 13.22
C SER A 222 11.31 9.21 13.90
N ALA A 223 12.56 8.86 14.21
CA ALA A 223 12.89 7.66 14.98
C ALA A 223 12.19 7.66 16.35
N ASN A 224 12.20 8.79 17.06
CA ASN A 224 11.53 8.94 18.35
C ASN A 224 10.00 8.92 18.21
N ARG A 225 9.44 9.67 17.25
CA ARG A 225 8.00 9.71 17.00
C ARG A 225 7.45 8.35 16.62
N ARG A 226 8.14 7.60 15.77
CA ARG A 226 7.73 6.26 15.35
C ARG A 226 7.89 5.21 16.42
N LYS A 227 8.91 5.32 17.29
CA LYS A 227 8.97 4.48 18.49
C LYS A 227 7.73 4.69 19.37
N LYS A 228 7.34 5.94 19.59
CA LYS A 228 6.15 6.26 20.36
C LYS A 228 4.86 5.79 19.68
N LEU A 229 4.75 5.94 18.36
CA LEU A 229 3.62 5.41 17.59
C LEU A 229 3.49 3.89 17.71
N GLU A 230 4.61 3.16 17.67
CA GLU A 230 4.62 1.70 17.85
C GLU A 230 4.12 1.31 19.25
N GLU A 231 4.62 1.97 20.29
CA GLU A 231 4.16 1.77 21.68
C GLU A 231 2.65 2.03 21.82
N LEU A 232 2.15 3.15 21.28
CA LEU A 232 0.73 3.51 21.34
C LEU A 232 -0.14 2.56 20.50
N SER A 233 0.36 2.11 19.34
CA SER A 233 -0.34 1.15 18.50
C SER A 233 -0.50 -0.22 19.16
N ILE A 234 0.44 -0.61 20.03
CA ILE A 234 0.34 -1.83 20.84
C ILE A 234 -0.59 -1.60 22.04
N ALA A 235 -0.45 -0.47 22.73
CA ALA A 235 -1.27 -0.14 23.89
C ALA A 235 -2.76 -0.13 23.56
N ARG A 236 -3.16 0.46 22.42
CA ARG A 236 -4.57 0.54 22.00
C ARG A 236 -5.23 -0.82 21.72
N THR A 237 -4.45 -1.89 21.52
CA THR A 237 -5.03 -3.23 21.31
C THR A 237 -5.33 -3.96 22.62
N ASN A 238 -4.91 -3.41 23.77
CA ASN A 238 -5.23 -3.95 25.08
C ASN A 238 -6.68 -3.60 25.47
N PRO A 239 -7.56 -4.58 25.76
CA PRO A 239 -8.93 -4.33 26.22
C PRO A 239 -9.00 -3.49 27.50
N ASP A 240 -7.99 -3.56 28.36
CA ASP A 240 -7.94 -2.85 29.64
C ASP A 240 -7.19 -1.50 29.55
N HIS A 241 -7.03 -0.94 28.35
CA HIS A 241 -6.30 0.31 28.15
C HIS A 241 -7.01 1.48 28.84
N SER A 242 -6.36 2.07 29.85
CA SER A 242 -6.98 3.03 30.78
C SER A 242 -7.15 4.45 30.24
N SER A 243 -6.46 4.82 29.15
CA SER A 243 -6.50 6.17 28.57
C SER A 243 -6.63 6.18 27.04
N PRO A 244 -7.71 5.62 26.47
CA PRO A 244 -7.86 5.49 25.02
C PRO A 244 -7.90 6.85 24.31
N LEU A 245 -8.55 7.86 24.91
CA LEU A 245 -8.64 9.20 24.33
C LEU A 245 -7.25 9.85 24.15
N GLU A 246 -6.45 9.89 25.22
CA GLU A 246 -5.10 10.47 25.21
C GLU A 246 -4.17 9.73 24.24
N THR A 247 -4.28 8.40 24.18
CA THR A 247 -3.55 7.57 23.23
C THR A 247 -3.89 7.96 21.80
N TYR A 248 -5.17 8.02 21.44
CA TYR A 248 -5.56 8.35 20.07
C TYR A 248 -5.23 9.80 19.69
N LEU A 249 -5.41 10.77 20.60
CA LEU A 249 -4.98 12.16 20.37
C LEU A 249 -3.48 12.25 20.09
N SER A 250 -2.67 11.58 20.92
CA SER A 250 -1.21 11.50 20.71
C SER A 250 -0.86 10.85 19.37
N MET A 251 -1.61 9.83 18.96
CA MET A 251 -1.43 9.18 17.67
C MET A 251 -1.73 10.13 16.50
N VAL A 252 -2.80 10.92 16.55
CA VAL A 252 -3.11 11.93 15.52
C VAL A 252 -1.94 12.91 15.35
N ASP A 253 -1.43 13.45 16.46
CA ASP A 253 -0.34 14.44 16.42
C ASP A 253 0.95 13.85 15.83
N LEU A 254 1.28 12.62 16.21
CA LEU A 254 2.47 11.93 15.71
C LEU A 254 2.32 11.52 14.23
N MET A 255 1.15 11.02 13.82
CA MET A 255 0.89 10.63 12.44
C MET A 255 0.93 11.84 11.49
N ASN A 256 0.38 12.99 11.90
CA ASN A 256 0.45 14.22 11.12
C ASN A 256 1.90 14.70 10.93
N GLN A 257 2.72 14.67 11.99
CA GLN A 257 4.15 15.01 11.90
C GLN A 257 4.95 14.02 11.03
N GLU A 258 4.52 12.76 10.97
CA GLU A 258 5.10 11.72 10.13
C GLU A 258 4.53 11.70 8.72
N GLU A 259 3.52 12.52 8.41
CA GLU A 259 2.75 12.46 7.16
C GLU A 259 2.22 11.05 6.84
N ILE A 260 1.68 10.39 7.86
CA ILE A 260 0.92 9.15 7.72
C ILE A 260 -0.55 9.56 7.61
N LEU A 261 -1.08 9.60 6.39
CA LEU A 261 -2.37 10.24 6.09
C LEU A 261 -3.47 9.24 5.68
N GLY A 262 -3.14 7.97 5.54
CA GLY A 262 -4.00 6.94 4.95
C GLY A 262 -5.21 6.58 5.82
N TRP A 263 -6.23 5.97 5.18
CA TRP A 263 -7.45 5.52 5.85
C TRP A 263 -7.16 4.49 6.95
N ASP A 264 -6.37 3.45 6.63
CA ASP A 264 -6.08 2.34 7.54
C ASP A 264 -5.20 2.74 8.74
N ASP A 265 -4.68 3.97 8.74
CA ASP A 265 -3.89 4.55 9.81
C ASP A 265 -4.65 5.74 10.46
N LEU A 266 -4.50 6.94 9.91
CA LEU A 266 -5.04 8.17 10.49
C LEU A 266 -6.57 8.22 10.45
N GLY A 267 -7.18 7.69 9.38
CA GLY A 267 -8.65 7.62 9.25
C GLY A 267 -9.30 6.80 10.36
N GLU A 268 -8.78 5.60 10.65
CA GLU A 268 -9.28 4.75 11.73
C GLU A 268 -9.07 5.37 13.12
N VAL A 269 -7.99 6.14 13.33
CA VAL A 269 -7.78 6.87 14.60
C VAL A 269 -8.81 7.99 14.78
N HIS A 270 -9.09 8.78 13.74
CA HIS A 270 -10.13 9.81 13.80
C HIS A 270 -11.52 9.21 14.00
N LYS A 271 -11.82 8.08 13.37
CA LYS A 271 -13.05 7.32 13.62
C LYS A 271 -13.20 6.94 15.09
N ALA A 272 -12.16 6.35 15.70
CA ALA A 272 -12.19 5.96 17.11
C ALA A 272 -12.40 7.16 18.04
N LEU A 273 -11.75 8.29 17.76
CA LEU A 273 -11.94 9.53 18.51
C LEU A 273 -13.37 10.08 18.38
N ALA A 274 -13.94 10.06 17.18
CA ALA A 274 -15.32 10.50 16.96
C ALA A 274 -16.31 9.67 17.80
N GLU A 275 -16.13 8.35 17.83
CA GLU A 275 -16.97 7.42 18.62
C GLU A 275 -16.80 7.65 20.13
N LEU A 276 -15.57 7.84 20.62
CA LEU A 276 -15.30 8.11 22.03
C LEU A 276 -15.90 9.44 22.51
N TYR A 277 -15.72 10.52 21.73
CA TYR A 277 -16.30 11.82 22.08
C TYR A 277 -17.83 11.82 22.00
N GLN A 278 -18.41 11.11 21.03
CA GLN A 278 -19.85 10.94 20.93
C GLN A 278 -20.41 10.21 22.16
N ALA A 279 -19.73 9.14 22.62
CA ALA A 279 -20.12 8.43 23.84
C ALA A 279 -19.96 9.30 25.10
N GLY A 280 -18.94 10.17 25.12
CA GLY A 280 -18.71 11.17 26.17
C GLY A 280 -19.62 12.40 26.11
N SER A 281 -20.54 12.49 25.13
CA SER A 281 -21.41 13.64 24.88
C SER A 281 -20.67 14.97 24.60
N ASP A 282 -19.41 14.90 24.16
CA ASP A 282 -18.67 16.05 23.62
C ASP A 282 -18.93 16.15 22.11
N HIS A 283 -20.04 16.77 21.76
CA HIS A 283 -20.51 16.85 20.38
C HIS A 283 -19.59 17.68 19.47
N GLN A 284 -18.90 18.69 20.03
CA GLN A 284 -18.00 19.54 19.26
C GLN A 284 -16.75 18.76 18.86
N ALA A 285 -16.14 18.03 19.79
CA ALA A 285 -14.99 17.19 19.49
C ALA A 285 -15.39 16.01 18.58
N ALA A 286 -16.55 15.40 18.80
CA ALA A 286 -17.08 14.35 17.92
C ALA A 286 -17.25 14.83 16.48
N LEU A 287 -17.81 16.03 16.27
CA LEU A 287 -17.96 16.64 14.95
C LEU A 287 -16.59 16.90 14.29
N LYS A 288 -15.61 17.43 15.04
CA LYS A 288 -14.24 17.65 14.53
C LYS A 288 -13.62 16.36 14.00
N HIS A 289 -13.65 15.29 14.79
CA HIS A 289 -13.04 14.02 14.38
C HIS A 289 -13.83 13.30 13.28
N THR A 290 -15.16 13.46 13.25
CA THR A 290 -16.01 12.98 12.13
C THR A 290 -15.66 13.69 10.83
N THR A 291 -15.43 15.00 10.88
CA THR A 291 -15.03 15.81 9.71
C THR A 291 -13.73 15.29 9.12
N HIS A 292 -12.68 15.13 9.95
CA HIS A 292 -11.40 14.61 9.50
C HIS A 292 -11.49 13.18 8.95
N ALA A 293 -12.26 12.28 9.59
CA ALA A 293 -12.49 10.94 9.07
C ALA A 293 -13.18 10.98 7.68
N ALA A 294 -14.17 11.85 7.50
CA ALA A 294 -14.85 12.02 6.20
C ALA A 294 -13.92 12.57 5.11
N GLU A 295 -13.08 13.55 5.43
CA GLU A 295 -12.06 14.10 4.53
C GLU A 295 -11.05 13.02 4.10
N ILE A 296 -10.51 12.27 5.06
CA ILE A 296 -9.53 11.21 4.77
C ILE A 296 -10.18 10.09 3.94
N ALA A 297 -11.40 9.68 4.27
CA ALA A 297 -12.14 8.70 3.49
C ALA A 297 -12.37 9.18 2.04
N HIS A 298 -12.72 10.47 1.88
CA HIS A 298 -12.88 11.07 0.56
C HIS A 298 -11.56 11.09 -0.23
N HIS A 299 -10.46 11.49 0.39
CA HIS A 299 -9.14 11.50 -0.27
C HIS A 299 -8.69 10.09 -0.67
N CYS A 300 -8.82 9.11 0.24
CA CYS A 300 -8.37 7.74 0.03
C CYS A 300 -9.22 6.98 -1.00
N PHE A 301 -10.54 7.19 -1.03
CA PHE A 301 -11.46 6.36 -1.81
C PHE A 301 -12.26 7.10 -2.89
N GLY A 302 -12.35 8.42 -2.82
CA GLY A 302 -13.20 9.23 -3.69
C GLY A 302 -14.69 9.19 -3.34
N SER A 303 -15.43 10.17 -3.84
CA SER A 303 -16.84 10.44 -3.46
C SER A 303 -17.84 9.32 -3.71
N LYS A 304 -17.55 8.40 -4.63
CA LYS A 304 -18.46 7.31 -5.01
C LYS A 304 -18.21 6.02 -4.24
N HIS A 305 -17.14 5.94 -3.45
CA HIS A 305 -16.83 4.74 -2.70
C HIS A 305 -17.77 4.59 -1.48
N PRO A 306 -18.26 3.38 -1.16
CA PRO A 306 -19.18 3.17 -0.04
C PRO A 306 -18.67 3.72 1.29
N CYS A 307 -17.39 3.57 1.60
CA CYS A 307 -16.81 4.11 2.83
C CYS A 307 -16.87 5.65 2.88
N ALA A 308 -16.49 6.33 1.79
CA ALA A 308 -16.54 7.79 1.71
C ALA A 308 -17.99 8.32 1.76
N MET A 309 -18.94 7.63 1.12
CA MET A 309 -20.36 7.98 1.19
C MET A 309 -20.92 7.82 2.61
N ALA A 310 -20.59 6.72 3.30
CA ALA A 310 -21.02 6.48 4.66
C ALA A 310 -20.49 7.55 5.63
N TRP A 311 -19.22 7.95 5.48
CA TRP A 311 -18.65 9.02 6.32
C TRP A 311 -19.19 10.40 5.99
N LYS A 312 -19.51 10.68 4.73
CA LYS A 312 -20.23 11.90 4.35
C LYS A 312 -21.60 11.97 5.02
N GLU A 313 -22.34 10.87 5.04
CA GLU A 313 -23.64 10.81 5.72
C GLU A 313 -23.51 10.98 7.24
N LYS A 314 -22.51 10.35 7.87
CA LYS A 314 -22.21 10.54 9.29
C LYS A 314 -21.89 11.99 9.61
N LEU A 315 -21.11 12.67 8.77
CA LEU A 315 -20.79 14.09 8.93
C LEU A 315 -22.05 14.95 8.90
N LEU A 316 -22.92 14.78 7.90
CA LEU A 316 -24.18 15.53 7.79
C LEU A 316 -25.06 15.36 9.04
N LYS A 317 -25.12 14.15 9.60
CA LYS A 317 -25.85 13.87 10.85
C LYS A 317 -25.23 14.60 12.04
N ALA A 318 -23.90 14.56 12.18
CA ALA A 318 -23.19 15.24 13.26
C ALA A 318 -23.36 16.77 13.19
N GLU A 319 -23.33 17.36 11.97
CA GLU A 319 -23.55 18.79 11.75
C GLU A 319 -24.98 19.23 12.12
N ALA A 320 -25.98 18.41 11.76
CA ALA A 320 -27.38 18.67 12.13
C ALA A 320 -27.58 18.68 13.65
N SER A 321 -27.05 17.66 14.35
CA SER A 321 -27.14 17.57 15.82
C SER A 321 -26.43 18.75 16.51
N ALA A 322 -25.27 19.18 16.02
CA ALA A 322 -24.57 20.35 16.57
C ALA A 322 -25.37 21.66 16.36
N THR A 323 -26.09 21.78 15.24
CA THR A 323 -26.92 22.97 14.95
C THR A 323 -28.15 23.04 15.86
N GLU A 324 -28.83 21.91 16.09
CA GLU A 324 -29.98 21.84 17.01
C GLU A 324 -29.60 22.19 18.45
N MET A 325 -28.43 21.76 18.91
CA MET A 325 -27.92 22.10 20.24
C MET A 325 -27.63 23.60 20.42
N ASN A 326 -27.12 24.27 19.38
CA ASN A 326 -26.83 25.70 19.41
C ASN A 326 -28.09 26.59 19.34
N LEU A 327 -29.20 26.06 18.81
CA LEU A 327 -30.49 26.77 18.75
C LEU A 327 -31.33 26.61 20.03
N GLY A 328 -30.98 25.65 20.89
CA GLY A 328 -31.65 25.38 22.16
C GLY A 328 -31.00 26.00 23.40
N GLN A 329 -29.91 26.77 23.23
CA GLN A 329 -29.22 27.55 24.27
C GLN A 329 -29.61 29.03 24.19
#